data_AF-A0A7V7MQL3-F1
#
_entry.id   AF-A0A7V7MQL3-F1
#
_cell.length_a   1.000
_cell.length_b   1.000
_cell.length_c   1.000
_cell.angle_alpha   90.00
_cell.angle_beta   90.00
_cell.angle_gamma   90.00
#
_symmetry.space_group_name_H-M   'P 1'
#
loop_
_entity.id
_entity.type
_entity.pdbx_description
1 polymer ?
#
loop_
_entity_poly.entity_id
_entity_poly.type
_entity_poly.pdbx_seq_one_letter_code
_entity_poly.pdbx_strand_id
1 'polypeptide(L)'
;MRERLLDAAEKMAQDRGLHAISFQSLADAVGLRKPSVFHHFPNKEAIVEALLQRCQVHYTQLYQPIVESKASALEKLRAIARAFEAGLKEDRLCLLGTLASGRDGLSEASRNDLQQRTEATLTRYASVFRQGREEGSLRFAGSPEAAATVFLSLMQGLQVLERSRKRQNGFRKAADSYLRSLTP
;
A
#
# COMPACT_ATOMS: atom_id res chain seq x y z
N MET A 1 23.01 -8.65 1.13
CA MET A 1 22.90 -8.05 -0.22
C MET A 1 21.51 -8.23 -0.82
N ARG A 2 20.93 -9.44 -0.80
CA ARG A 2 19.54 -9.68 -1.25
C ARG A 2 18.53 -8.67 -0.72
N GLU A 3 18.55 -8.37 0.58
CA GLU A 3 17.66 -7.35 1.17
C GLU A 3 17.90 -5.94 0.61
N ARG A 4 19.16 -5.51 0.41
CA ARG A 4 19.47 -4.20 -0.21
C ARG A 4 18.93 -4.08 -1.63
N LEU A 5 18.97 -5.18 -2.40
CA LEU A 5 18.35 -5.23 -3.73
C LEU A 5 16.83 -5.15 -3.64
N LEU A 6 16.23 -5.81 -2.65
CA LEU A 6 14.78 -5.76 -2.42
C LEU A 6 14.32 -4.37 -1.96
N ASP A 7 15.09 -3.69 -1.10
CA ASP A 7 14.85 -2.31 -0.67
C ASP A 7 14.88 -1.36 -1.88
N ALA A 8 15.86 -1.53 -2.77
CA ALA A 8 15.96 -0.77 -4.00
C ALA A 8 14.77 -1.06 -4.92
N ALA A 9 14.39 -2.33 -5.09
CA ALA A 9 13.25 -2.74 -5.89
C ALA A 9 11.93 -2.15 -5.37
N GLU A 10 11.71 -2.18 -4.04
CA GLU A 10 10.54 -1.60 -3.41
C GLU A 10 10.48 -0.09 -3.65
N LYS A 11 11.59 0.62 -3.39
CA LYS A 11 11.68 2.06 -3.62
C LYS A 11 11.38 2.40 -5.07
N MET A 12 11.96 1.67 -6.02
CA MET A 12 11.72 1.88 -7.44
C MET A 12 10.26 1.60 -7.83
N ALA A 13 9.66 0.54 -7.27
CA ALA A 13 8.24 0.27 -7.46
C ALA A 13 7.41 1.45 -6.97
N GLN A 14 7.56 1.86 -5.70
CA GLN A 14 6.78 2.95 -5.10
C GLN A 14 7.03 4.32 -5.75
N ASP A 15 8.22 4.55 -6.32
CA ASP A 15 8.60 5.78 -7.01
C ASP A 15 8.06 5.81 -8.45
N ARG A 16 8.27 4.75 -9.24
CA ARG A 16 8.08 4.80 -10.71
C ARG A 16 7.20 3.70 -11.25
N GLY A 17 6.70 2.81 -10.41
CA GLY A 17 5.93 1.65 -10.83
C GLY A 17 6.79 0.43 -11.14
N LEU A 18 6.12 -0.71 -11.27
CA LEU A 18 6.76 -2.02 -11.44
C LEU A 18 7.66 -2.13 -12.69
N HIS A 19 7.33 -1.36 -13.74
CA HIS A 19 8.11 -1.37 -14.99
C HIS A 19 9.53 -0.82 -14.80
N ALA A 20 9.77 0.02 -13.79
CA ALA A 20 11.09 0.59 -13.50
C ALA A 20 12.10 -0.47 -13.01
N ILE A 21 11.61 -1.60 -12.51
CA ILE A 21 12.46 -2.68 -11.99
C ILE A 21 13.04 -3.49 -13.14
N SER A 22 14.37 -3.47 -13.25
CA SER A 22 15.15 -4.32 -14.13
C SER A 22 16.44 -4.73 -13.40
N PHE A 23 17.09 -5.79 -13.87
CA PHE A 23 18.36 -6.24 -13.28
C PHE A 23 19.44 -5.17 -13.41
N GLN A 24 19.43 -4.41 -14.50
CA GLN A 24 20.39 -3.32 -14.70
C GLN A 24 20.12 -2.19 -13.73
N SER A 25 18.88 -1.71 -13.67
CA SER A 25 18.51 -0.59 -12.78
C SER A 25 18.69 -0.93 -11.30
N LEU A 26 18.49 -2.19 -10.89
CA LEU A 26 18.82 -2.65 -9.54
C LEU A 26 20.33 -2.68 -9.29
N ALA A 27 21.10 -3.21 -10.24
CA ALA A 27 22.56 -3.24 -10.13
C ALA A 27 23.13 -1.82 -9.96
N ASP A 28 22.68 -0.89 -10.80
CA ASP A 28 23.06 0.51 -10.75
C ASP A 28 22.68 1.16 -9.41
N ALA A 29 21.46 0.89 -8.91
CA ALA A 29 20.96 1.46 -7.66
C ALA A 29 21.76 1.03 -6.42
N VAL A 30 22.36 -0.18 -6.43
CA VAL A 30 23.14 -0.69 -5.29
C VAL A 30 24.65 -0.74 -5.51
N GLY A 31 25.13 -0.26 -6.67
CA GLY A 31 26.55 -0.23 -7.02
C GLY A 31 27.14 -1.60 -7.36
N LEU A 32 26.35 -2.49 -7.96
CA LEU A 32 26.77 -3.83 -8.39
C LEU A 32 26.83 -3.93 -9.91
N ARG A 33 27.46 -5.01 -10.40
CA ARG A 33 27.35 -5.42 -11.81
C ARG A 33 26.07 -6.25 -11.99
N LYS A 34 25.44 -6.15 -13.16
CA LYS A 34 24.22 -6.90 -13.50
C LYS A 34 24.30 -8.42 -13.20
N PRO A 35 25.40 -9.15 -13.51
CA PRO A 35 25.52 -10.56 -13.15
C PRO A 35 25.39 -10.84 -11.65
N SER A 36 25.84 -9.91 -10.79
CA SER A 36 25.75 -10.06 -9.33
C SER A 36 24.31 -10.07 -8.82
N VAL A 37 23.37 -9.43 -9.54
CA VAL A 37 21.95 -9.46 -9.19
C VAL A 37 21.35 -10.85 -9.42
N PHE A 38 21.79 -11.57 -10.48
CA PHE A 38 21.34 -12.94 -10.78
C PHE A 38 21.69 -13.96 -9.69
N HIS A 39 22.75 -13.71 -8.91
CA HIS A 39 23.07 -14.56 -7.74
C HIS A 39 22.05 -14.43 -6.60
N HIS A 40 21.28 -13.34 -6.55
CA HIS A 40 20.31 -13.08 -5.48
C HIS A 40 18.86 -13.29 -5.93
N PHE A 41 18.57 -13.00 -7.19
CA PHE A 41 17.27 -13.21 -7.81
C PHE A 41 17.46 -13.85 -9.18
N PRO A 42 16.93 -15.07 -9.42
CA PRO A 42 17.15 -15.78 -10.69
C PRO A 42 16.45 -15.11 -11.88
N ASN A 43 15.37 -14.38 -11.64
CA ASN A 43 14.58 -13.69 -12.66
C ASN A 43 13.79 -12.52 -12.03
N LYS A 44 13.08 -11.75 -12.87
CA LYS A 44 12.27 -10.60 -12.40
C LYS A 44 11.09 -11.07 -11.53
N GLU A 45 10.54 -12.24 -11.82
CA GLU A 45 9.42 -12.80 -11.08
C GLU A 45 9.78 -13.05 -9.61
N ALA A 46 10.96 -13.61 -9.33
CA ALA A 46 11.44 -13.81 -7.95
C ALA A 46 11.60 -12.49 -7.17
N ILE A 47 11.82 -11.37 -7.85
CA ILE A 47 11.84 -10.03 -7.23
C ILE A 47 10.41 -9.61 -6.89
N VAL A 48 9.46 -9.80 -7.81
CA VAL A 48 8.04 -9.50 -7.61
C VAL A 48 7.47 -10.31 -6.45
N GLU A 49 7.70 -11.62 -6.42
CA GLU A 49 7.26 -12.50 -5.34
C GLU A 49 7.80 -12.01 -3.99
N ALA A 50 9.08 -11.62 -3.94
CA ALA A 50 9.67 -11.06 -2.73
C ALA A 50 9.04 -9.71 -2.32
N LEU A 51 8.67 -8.86 -3.28
CA LEU A 51 7.93 -7.61 -3.00
C LEU A 51 6.50 -7.87 -2.51
N LEU A 52 5.81 -8.86 -3.06
CA LEU A 52 4.48 -9.27 -2.59
C LEU A 52 4.55 -9.81 -1.15
N GLN A 53 5.57 -10.61 -0.82
CA GLN A 53 5.83 -11.03 0.55
C GLN A 53 6.14 -9.84 1.46
N ARG A 54 6.91 -8.86 0.98
CA ARG A 54 7.21 -7.64 1.76
C ARG A 54 5.97 -6.79 2.02
N CYS A 55 5.04 -6.72 1.06
CA CYS A 55 3.70 -6.17 1.25
C CYS A 55 2.97 -6.80 2.46
N GLN A 56 3.06 -8.13 2.63
CA GLN A 56 2.47 -8.82 3.78
C GLN A 56 3.11 -8.40 5.09
N VAL A 57 4.44 -8.36 5.12
CA VAL A 57 5.20 -8.03 6.32
C VAL A 57 4.89 -6.60 6.75
N HIS A 58 4.86 -5.65 5.80
CA HIS A 58 4.47 -4.27 6.06
C HIS A 58 3.01 -4.18 6.55
N TYR A 59 2.10 -4.97 5.99
CA TYR A 59 0.73 -5.08 6.51
C TYR A 59 0.74 -5.50 7.99
N THR A 60 1.37 -6.63 8.30
CA THR A 60 1.40 -7.22 9.64
C THR A 60 2.09 -6.32 10.67
N GLN A 61 3.10 -5.55 10.28
CA GLN A 61 3.82 -4.67 11.19
C GLN A 61 3.13 -3.33 11.43
N LEU A 62 2.54 -2.73 10.39
CA LEU A 62 2.00 -1.36 10.47
C LEU A 62 0.49 -1.30 10.62
N TYR A 63 -0.24 -2.12 9.85
CA TYR A 63 -1.70 -1.99 9.75
C TYR A 63 -2.44 -2.96 10.65
N GLN A 64 -1.93 -4.18 10.82
CA GLN A 64 -2.56 -5.18 11.69
C GLN A 64 -2.71 -4.71 13.14
N PRO A 65 -1.69 -4.12 13.80
CA PRO A 65 -1.86 -3.64 15.18
C PRO A 65 -2.90 -2.51 15.29
N ILE A 66 -3.03 -1.68 14.25
CA ILE A 66 -4.05 -0.63 14.21
C ILE A 66 -5.45 -1.25 14.12
N VAL A 67 -5.66 -2.16 13.17
CA VAL A 67 -6.95 -2.82 12.92
C VAL A 67 -7.40 -3.64 14.13
N GLU A 68 -6.48 -4.35 14.79
CA GLU A 68 -6.76 -5.22 15.94
C GLU A 68 -6.77 -4.49 17.29
N SER A 69 -6.42 -3.19 17.31
CA SER A 69 -6.44 -2.40 18.55
C SER A 69 -7.84 -2.27 19.15
N LYS A 70 -7.92 -1.88 20.43
CA LYS A 70 -9.18 -1.56 21.13
C LYS A 70 -9.71 -0.13 20.86
N ALA A 71 -9.08 0.62 19.95
CA ALA A 71 -9.50 1.98 19.62
C ALA A 71 -10.84 1.99 18.88
N SER A 72 -11.53 3.14 18.88
CA SER A 72 -12.75 3.32 18.09
C SER A 72 -12.46 3.17 16.60
N ALA A 73 -13.47 2.79 15.81
CA ALA A 73 -13.30 2.64 14.37
C ALA A 73 -12.75 3.90 13.68
N LEU A 74 -13.20 5.09 14.10
CA LEU A 74 -12.73 6.36 13.57
C LEU A 74 -11.25 6.60 13.87
N GLU A 75 -10.77 6.26 15.07
CA GLU A 75 -9.36 6.37 15.44
C GLU A 75 -8.49 5.41 14.63
N LYS A 76 -8.96 4.18 14.38
CA LYS A 76 -8.28 3.22 13.51
C LYS A 76 -8.14 3.76 12.09
N LEU A 77 -9.21 4.30 11.50
CA LEU A 77 -9.17 4.89 10.16
C LEU A 77 -8.23 6.11 10.09
N ARG A 78 -8.21 6.95 11.13
CA ARG A 78 -7.24 8.06 11.24
C ARG A 78 -5.79 7.56 11.30
N ALA A 79 -5.52 6.51 12.08
CA ALA A 79 -4.19 5.93 12.18
C ALA A 79 -3.74 5.30 10.86
N ILE A 80 -4.64 4.60 10.16
CA ILE A 80 -4.38 4.09 8.81
C ILE A 80 -4.07 5.25 7.85
N ALA A 81 -4.88 6.30 7.82
CA ALA A 81 -4.63 7.47 6.96
C ALA A 81 -3.26 8.12 7.24
N ARG A 82 -2.86 8.22 8.52
CA ARG A 82 -1.52 8.72 8.91
C ARG A 82 -0.39 7.84 8.39
N ALA A 83 -0.57 6.52 8.34
CA ALA A 83 0.43 5.61 7.78
C ALA A 83 0.63 5.85 6.27
N PHE A 84 -0.46 6.07 5.52
CA PHE A 84 -0.37 6.46 4.11
C PHE A 84 0.28 7.85 3.93
N GLU A 85 -0.04 8.82 4.79
CA GLU A 85 0.58 10.15 4.79
C GLU A 85 2.09 10.05 5.06
N ALA A 86 2.51 9.22 6.02
CA ALA A 86 3.92 9.01 6.34
C ALA A 86 4.71 8.44 5.15
N GLY A 87 4.14 7.45 4.45
CA GLY A 87 4.72 6.94 3.21
C GLY A 87 4.89 8.05 2.16
N LEU A 88 3.87 8.88 1.96
CA LEU A 88 3.93 10.00 1.01
C LEU A 88 5.03 11.03 1.37
N LYS A 89 5.24 11.31 2.66
CA LYS A 89 6.29 12.24 3.11
C LYS A 89 7.70 11.76 2.75
N GLU A 90 7.89 10.45 2.64
CA GLU A 90 9.12 9.81 2.19
C GLU A 90 9.16 9.54 0.67
N ASP A 91 8.21 10.11 -0.08
CA ASP A 91 8.00 9.90 -1.51
C ASP A 91 7.72 8.43 -1.88
N ARG A 92 7.04 7.70 -0.98
CA ARG A 92 6.65 6.30 -1.15
C ARG A 92 5.13 6.17 -1.30
N LEU A 93 4.71 5.73 -2.49
CA LEU A 93 3.32 5.31 -2.73
C LEU A 93 3.02 3.96 -2.06
N CYS A 94 1.74 3.63 -1.90
CA CYS A 94 1.30 2.31 -1.45
C CYS A 94 1.88 1.22 -2.37
N LEU A 95 2.67 0.30 -1.79
CA LEU A 95 3.28 -0.79 -2.57
C LEU A 95 2.23 -1.68 -3.22
N LEU A 96 1.19 -2.07 -2.48
CA LEU A 96 0.08 -2.88 -3.00
C LEU A 96 -0.59 -2.20 -4.21
N GLY A 97 -0.92 -0.90 -4.08
CA GLY A 97 -1.52 -0.13 -5.18
C GLY A 97 -0.60 0.00 -6.39
N THR A 98 0.71 0.10 -6.17
CA THR A 98 1.70 0.23 -7.24
C THR A 98 1.96 -1.10 -7.97
N LEU A 99 1.92 -2.23 -7.26
CA LEU A 99 1.95 -3.54 -7.88
C LEU A 99 0.65 -3.82 -8.66
N ALA A 100 -0.49 -3.37 -8.11
CA ALA A 100 -1.80 -3.47 -8.78
C ALA A 100 -1.89 -2.68 -10.08
N SER A 101 -1.29 -1.48 -10.17
CA SER A 101 -1.24 -0.74 -11.43
C SER A 101 -0.32 -1.39 -12.47
N GLY A 102 0.64 -2.20 -12.05
CA GLY A 102 1.53 -2.98 -12.91
C GLY A 102 1.05 -4.40 -13.20
N ARG A 103 -0.20 -4.75 -12.88
CA ARG A 103 -0.72 -6.14 -12.90
C ARG A 103 -0.48 -6.87 -14.21
N ASP A 104 -0.55 -6.19 -15.35
CA ASP A 104 -0.42 -6.82 -16.67
C ASP A 104 1.01 -7.29 -16.98
N GLY A 105 2.00 -6.81 -16.23
CA GLY A 105 3.39 -7.26 -16.31
C GLY A 105 3.73 -8.43 -15.38
N LEU A 106 2.74 -9.01 -14.69
CA LEU A 106 2.92 -10.07 -13.69
C LEU A 106 2.59 -11.45 -14.27
N SER A 107 3.25 -12.48 -13.73
CA SER A 107 2.83 -13.87 -13.95
C SER A 107 1.41 -14.12 -13.42
N GLU A 108 0.76 -15.19 -13.88
CA GLU A 108 -0.54 -15.60 -13.34
C GLU A 108 -0.49 -15.86 -11.83
N ALA A 109 0.57 -16.53 -11.34
CA ALA A 109 0.76 -16.79 -9.92
C ALA A 109 0.84 -15.49 -9.10
N SER A 110 1.65 -14.52 -9.55
CA SER A 110 1.77 -13.21 -8.88
C SER A 110 0.49 -12.38 -8.98
N ARG A 111 -0.27 -12.48 -10.08
CA ARG A 111 -1.59 -11.83 -10.18
C ARG A 111 -2.58 -12.39 -9.15
N ASN A 112 -2.60 -13.71 -8.99
CA ASN A 112 -3.46 -14.38 -8.01
C ASN A 112 -3.06 -14.02 -6.58
N ASP A 113 -1.77 -14.01 -6.26
CA ASP A 113 -1.29 -13.57 -4.93
C ASP A 113 -1.63 -12.11 -4.65
N LEU A 114 -1.42 -11.22 -5.64
CA LEU A 114 -1.79 -9.81 -5.53
C LEU A 114 -3.29 -9.60 -5.31
N GLN A 115 -4.13 -10.37 -6.01
CA GLN A 115 -5.59 -10.35 -5.82
C GLN A 115 -5.95 -10.76 -4.38
N GLN A 116 -5.44 -11.90 -3.90
CA GLN A 116 -5.72 -12.38 -2.54
C GLN A 116 -5.31 -11.37 -1.47
N ARG A 117 -4.15 -10.72 -1.63
CA ARG A 117 -3.68 -9.67 -0.71
C ARG A 117 -4.56 -8.43 -0.74
N THR A 118 -5.06 -8.06 -1.91
CA THR A 118 -5.99 -6.94 -2.08
C THR A 118 -7.32 -7.22 -1.40
N GLU A 119 -7.90 -8.40 -1.64
CA GLU A 119 -9.14 -8.85 -1.00
C GLU A 119 -9.00 -8.94 0.52
N ALA A 120 -7.88 -9.47 1.01
CA ALA A 120 -7.59 -9.54 2.44
C ALA A 120 -7.46 -8.14 3.06
N THR A 121 -6.86 -7.17 2.36
CA THR A 121 -6.78 -5.79 2.82
C THR A 121 -8.17 -5.16 2.93
N LEU A 122 -8.99 -5.30 1.88
CA LEU A 122 -10.36 -4.79 1.87
C LEU A 122 -11.23 -5.42 2.97
N THR A 123 -11.12 -6.73 3.18
CA THR A 123 -11.84 -7.46 4.24
C THR A 123 -11.49 -6.91 5.63
N ARG A 124 -10.20 -6.64 5.88
CA ARG A 124 -9.73 -6.11 7.17
C ARG A 124 -10.13 -4.65 7.37
N TYR A 125 -10.19 -3.85 6.32
CA TYR A 125 -10.71 -2.48 6.45
C TYR A 125 -12.23 -2.49 6.61
N ALA A 126 -12.95 -3.40 5.95
CA ALA A 126 -14.38 -3.58 6.10
C ALA A 126 -14.77 -3.94 7.53
N SER A 127 -13.95 -4.71 8.26
CA SER A 127 -14.22 -5.00 9.67
C SER A 127 -14.16 -3.74 10.55
N VAL A 128 -13.28 -2.77 10.23
CA VAL A 128 -13.24 -1.47 10.92
C VAL A 128 -14.51 -0.65 10.64
N PHE A 129 -14.98 -0.64 9.40
CA PHE A 129 -16.25 0.03 9.06
C PHE A 129 -17.45 -0.66 9.72
N ARG A 130 -17.44 -1.98 9.83
CA ARG A 130 -18.47 -2.76 10.55
C ARG A 130 -18.49 -2.41 12.03
N GLN A 131 -17.32 -2.43 12.68
CA GLN A 131 -17.14 -1.97 14.06
C GLN A 131 -17.71 -0.56 14.25
N GLY A 132 -17.38 0.39 13.37
CA GLY A 132 -17.83 1.77 13.53
C GLY A 132 -19.34 1.95 13.37
N ARG A 133 -19.99 1.10 12.58
CA ARG A 133 -21.45 1.07 12.49
C ARG A 133 -22.08 0.51 13.77
N GLU A 134 -21.52 -0.58 14.30
CA GLU A 134 -22.00 -1.22 15.54
C GLU A 134 -21.82 -0.32 16.76
N GLU A 135 -20.72 0.43 16.82
CA GLU A 135 -20.44 1.44 17.85
C GLU A 135 -21.28 2.72 17.69
N GLY A 136 -21.92 2.93 16.53
CA GLY A 136 -22.51 4.21 16.16
C GLY A 136 -21.49 5.34 15.94
N SER A 137 -20.20 5.02 15.88
CA SER A 137 -19.11 6.00 15.69
C SER A 137 -18.92 6.42 14.23
N LEU A 138 -19.45 5.65 13.28
CA LEU A 138 -19.43 5.93 11.85
C LEU A 138 -20.83 5.81 11.21
N ARG A 139 -21.17 6.77 10.34
CA ARG A 139 -22.35 6.81 9.48
C ARG A 139 -21.91 6.84 8.01
N PHE A 140 -22.35 5.85 7.24
CA PHE A 140 -22.03 5.75 5.81
C PHE A 140 -23.10 4.93 5.07
N ALA A 141 -23.26 5.20 3.78
CA ALA A 141 -24.19 4.46 2.92
C ALA A 141 -23.56 3.14 2.42
N GLY A 142 -24.40 2.14 2.14
CA GLY A 142 -23.98 0.86 1.54
C GLY A 142 -23.39 -0.13 2.54
N SER A 143 -22.60 -1.08 2.04
CA SER A 143 -21.96 -2.12 2.87
C SER A 143 -20.60 -1.67 3.42
N PRO A 144 -20.12 -2.25 4.54
CA PRO A 144 -18.77 -2.01 5.04
C PRO A 144 -17.66 -2.27 4.01
N GLU A 145 -17.85 -3.25 3.11
CA GLU A 145 -16.92 -3.60 2.05
C GLU A 145 -16.84 -2.50 0.97
N ALA A 146 -17.97 -1.90 0.60
CA ALA A 146 -18.00 -0.76 -0.30
C ALA A 146 -17.32 0.47 0.34
N ALA A 147 -17.59 0.73 1.62
CA ALA A 147 -16.97 1.83 2.35
C ALA A 147 -15.44 1.64 2.49
N ALA A 148 -14.98 0.42 2.77
CA ALA A 148 -13.57 0.07 2.80
C ALA A 148 -12.88 0.29 1.44
N THR A 149 -13.56 -0.09 0.35
CA THR A 149 -13.07 0.15 -1.01
C THR A 149 -12.93 1.65 -1.28
N VAL A 150 -13.95 2.45 -0.99
CA VAL A 150 -13.92 3.91 -1.13
C VAL A 150 -12.75 4.51 -0.33
N PHE A 151 -12.57 4.07 0.91
CA PHE A 151 -11.49 4.55 1.77
C PHE A 151 -10.11 4.22 1.21
N LEU A 152 -9.85 2.96 0.83
CA LEU A 152 -8.56 2.56 0.26
C LEU A 152 -8.27 3.30 -1.05
N SER A 153 -9.28 3.41 -1.94
CA SER A 153 -9.16 4.17 -3.19
C SER A 153 -8.84 5.65 -2.93
N LEU A 154 -9.46 6.27 -1.93
CA LEU A 154 -9.16 7.64 -1.54
C LEU A 154 -7.72 7.77 -1.03
N MET A 155 -7.26 6.88 -0.13
CA MET A 155 -5.90 6.95 0.41
C MET A 155 -4.85 6.82 -0.69
N GLN A 156 -5.00 5.84 -1.58
CA GLN A 156 -4.09 5.63 -2.71
C GLN A 156 -4.15 6.81 -3.70
N GLY A 157 -5.35 7.28 -4.04
CA GLY A 157 -5.54 8.42 -4.94
C GLY A 157 -4.94 9.71 -4.40
N LEU A 158 -5.09 9.97 -3.10
CA LEU A 158 -4.48 11.14 -2.46
C LEU A 158 -2.95 11.08 -2.49
N GLN A 159 -2.32 9.92 -2.31
CA GLN A 159 -0.87 9.80 -2.45
C GLN A 159 -0.42 10.20 -3.86
N VAL A 160 -1.11 9.70 -4.90
CA VAL A 160 -0.77 10.01 -6.31
C VAL A 160 -1.00 11.50 -6.62
N LEU A 161 -2.17 12.03 -6.26
CA LEU A 161 -2.54 13.42 -6.53
C LEU A 161 -1.59 14.40 -5.82
N GLU A 162 -1.31 14.21 -4.54
CA GLU A 162 -0.50 15.15 -3.77
C GLU A 162 1.00 15.06 -4.13
N ARG A 163 1.47 13.88 -4.52
CA ARG A 163 2.80 13.71 -5.12
C ARG A 163 2.94 14.54 -6.39
N SER A 164 1.95 14.53 -7.29
CA SER A 164 1.96 15.35 -8.51
C SER A 164 1.99 16.85 -8.23
N ARG A 165 1.36 17.28 -7.13
CA ARG A 165 1.22 18.70 -6.75
C ARG A 165 2.43 19.25 -6.00
N LYS A 166 3.38 18.39 -5.58
CA LYS A 166 4.49 18.74 -4.68
C LYS A 166 4.02 19.44 -3.39
N ARG A 167 2.78 19.18 -2.95
CA ARG A 167 2.17 19.77 -1.76
C ARG A 167 1.82 18.62 -0.82
N GLN A 168 2.53 18.46 0.29
CA GLN A 168 2.26 17.33 1.21
C GLN A 168 1.05 17.58 2.13
N ASN A 169 0.60 18.83 2.28
CA ASN A 169 -0.47 19.19 3.21
C ASN A 169 -1.89 18.88 2.71
N GLY A 170 -2.10 18.63 1.41
CA GLY A 170 -3.45 18.35 0.89
C GLY A 170 -3.95 16.95 1.25
N PHE A 171 -3.04 15.98 1.44
CA PHE A 171 -3.39 14.62 1.83
C PHE A 171 -4.17 14.62 3.14
N ARG A 172 -3.57 15.20 4.19
CA ARG A 172 -4.17 15.24 5.53
C ARG A 172 -5.51 15.98 5.53
N LYS A 173 -5.60 17.13 4.84
CA LYS A 173 -6.84 17.90 4.75
C LYS A 173 -7.98 17.10 4.11
N ALA A 174 -7.70 16.41 3.01
CA ALA A 174 -8.70 15.61 2.29
C ALA A 174 -9.09 14.35 3.07
N ALA A 175 -8.12 13.64 3.65
CA ALA A 175 -8.36 12.49 4.50
C ALA A 175 -9.22 12.87 5.72
N ASP A 176 -8.88 13.96 6.42
CA ASP A 176 -9.65 14.46 7.56
C ASP A 176 -11.07 14.90 7.13
N SER A 177 -11.22 15.49 5.94
CA SER A 177 -12.53 15.86 5.40
C SER A 177 -13.42 14.65 5.15
N TYR A 178 -12.87 13.59 4.55
CA TYR A 178 -13.59 12.34 4.35
C TYR A 178 -13.96 11.70 5.69
N LEU A 179 -13.02 11.61 6.63
CA LEU A 179 -13.27 11.01 7.94
C LEU A 179 -14.32 11.79 8.76
N ARG A 180 -14.38 13.11 8.64
CA ARG A 180 -15.48 13.93 9.21
C ARG A 180 -16.81 13.67 8.52
N SER A 181 -16.84 13.37 7.23
CA SER A 181 -18.10 13.03 6.55
C SER A 181 -18.68 11.69 7.00
N LEU A 182 -17.88 10.86 7.66
CA LEU A 182 -18.30 9.59 8.26
C LEU A 182 -18.81 9.74 9.69
N THR A 183 -18.65 10.88 10.35
CA THR A 183 -19.18 11.03 11.73
C THR A 183 -20.68 11.33 11.69
N PRO A 184 -21.49 10.80 12.63
CA PRO A 184 -22.94 10.97 12.67
C PRO A 184 -23.46 12.40 12.61
#